data_AF-A0A2A2JDJ6-F1
#
_entry.id   AF-A0A2A2JDJ6-F1
#
_cell.length_a   1.000
_cell.length_b   1.000
_cell.length_c   1.000
_cell.angle_alpha   90.00
_cell.angle_beta   90.00
_cell.angle_gamma   90.00
#
_symmetry.space_group_name_H-M   'P 1'
#
loop_
_entity.id
_entity.type
_entity.pdbx_description
1 polymer ?
#
loop_
_entity_poly.entity_id
_entity_poly.type
_entity_poly.pdbx_seq_one_letter_code
_entity_poly.pdbx_strand_id
1 'polypeptide(L)'
;MEIKIFISSILYLILFQEAGGRKHRKRTEIRIINQADANVKVHCQSIQLDQKDKFLGPNESMHYKFHDIDRGEIKQKSHLGQNDSGNLHHWCDAYGLFDFFETFDIYGNEAPTKRNQTW
;
A
#
# COMPACT_ATOMS: atom_id res chain seq x y z
N MET A 1 24.95 40.05 19.09
CA MET A 1 24.27 40.02 17.77
C MET A 1 24.38 38.65 17.10
N GLU A 2 25.45 37.90 17.35
CA GLU A 2 25.74 36.60 16.71
C GLU A 2 24.84 35.45 17.16
N ILE A 3 24.49 35.37 18.46
CA ILE A 3 23.63 34.29 18.99
C ILE A 3 22.23 34.28 18.35
N LYS A 4 21.65 35.46 18.06
CA LYS A 4 20.33 35.55 17.43
C LYS A 4 20.35 35.04 15.98
N ILE A 5 21.46 35.25 15.28
CA ILE A 5 21.68 34.78 13.90
C ILE A 5 21.90 33.27 13.89
N PHE A 6 22.64 32.75 14.87
CA PHE A 6 22.87 31.32 15.05
C PHE A 6 21.57 30.56 15.38
N ILE A 7 20.75 31.09 16.30
CA ILE A 7 19.45 30.48 16.63
C ILE A 7 18.50 30.54 15.42
N SER A 8 18.49 31.66 14.69
CA SER A 8 17.66 31.82 13.47
C SER A 8 18.06 30.83 12.36
N SER A 9 19.36 30.61 12.16
CA SER A 9 19.86 29.65 11.16
C SER A 9 19.57 28.21 11.53
N ILE A 10 19.65 27.83 12.81
CA ILE A 10 19.24 26.51 13.30
C ILE A 10 17.72 26.31 13.11
N LEU A 11 16.90 27.29 13.48
CA LEU A 11 15.45 27.23 13.27
C LEU A 11 15.08 27.07 11.79
N TYR A 12 15.78 27.80 10.92
CA TYR A 12 15.60 27.68 9.47
C TYR A 12 15.94 26.25 8.99
N LEU A 13 17.06 25.68 9.42
CA LEU A 13 17.44 24.31 9.04
C LEU A 13 16.43 23.26 9.51
N ILE A 14 15.91 23.38 10.74
CA ILE A 14 14.91 22.45 11.29
C ILE A 14 13.60 22.53 10.49
N LEU A 15 13.12 23.74 10.16
CA LEU A 15 11.88 23.93 9.40
C LEU A 15 11.97 23.38 7.96
N PHE A 16 13.15 23.45 7.32
CA PHE A 16 13.35 22.88 5.99
C PHE A 16 13.49 21.36 5.98
N GLN A 17 14.03 20.75 7.04
CA GLN A 17 14.10 19.29 7.15
C GLN A 17 12.71 18.64 7.28
N GLU A 18 11.78 19.25 8.03
CA GLU A 18 10.41 18.71 8.14
C GLU A 18 9.62 18.81 6.82
N ALA A 19 9.88 19.84 6.01
CA ALA A 19 9.20 20.00 4.72
C ALA A 19 9.58 18.89 3.72
N GLY A 20 10.84 18.45 3.71
CA GLY A 20 11.31 17.34 2.86
C GLY A 20 10.94 15.95 3.38
N GLY A 21 10.65 15.82 4.68
CA GLY A 21 10.31 14.56 5.35
C GLY A 21 8.83 14.14 5.25
N ARG A 22 7.95 15.04 4.77
CA ARG A 22 6.54 14.70 4.50
C ARG A 22 6.44 13.87 3.23
N LYS A 23 6.87 12.60 3.33
CA LYS A 23 6.59 11.54 2.36
C LYS A 23 5.11 11.66 1.98
N HIS A 24 4.84 11.82 0.70
CA HIS A 24 3.49 12.05 0.21
C HIS A 24 2.67 10.79 0.50
N ARG A 25 1.89 10.82 1.59
CA ARG A 25 1.00 9.73 1.97
C ARG A 25 -0.30 9.89 1.22
N LYS A 26 -0.46 9.17 0.12
CA LYS A 26 -1.72 9.13 -0.61
C LYS A 26 -2.64 8.09 0.02
N ARG A 27 -3.88 8.45 0.32
CA ARG A 27 -4.88 7.48 0.76
C ARG A 27 -5.48 6.79 -0.47
N THR A 28 -5.38 5.47 -0.52
CA THR A 28 -5.91 4.64 -1.59
C THR A 28 -7.00 3.72 -1.04
N GLU A 29 -8.01 3.44 -1.86
CA GLU A 29 -9.12 2.56 -1.54
C GLU A 29 -9.38 1.62 -2.72
N ILE A 30 -9.44 0.33 -2.43
CA ILE A 30 -9.70 -0.73 -3.39
C ILE A 30 -10.98 -1.45 -2.98
N ARG A 31 -11.86 -1.72 -3.94
CA ARG A 31 -13.07 -2.49 -3.74
C ARG A 31 -12.87 -3.89 -4.32
N ILE A 32 -13.07 -4.91 -3.50
CA ILE A 32 -12.99 -6.32 -3.88
C ILE A 32 -14.42 -6.86 -3.85
N ILE A 33 -14.83 -7.52 -4.93
CA ILE A 33 -16.18 -8.04 -5.12
C ILE A 33 -16.07 -9.54 -5.35
N ASN A 34 -16.80 -10.33 -4.57
CA ASN A 34 -16.91 -11.75 -4.84
C ASN A 34 -17.92 -11.98 -5.98
N GLN A 35 -17.44 -12.36 -7.16
CA GLN A 35 -18.31 -12.70 -8.29
C GLN A 35 -18.64 -14.20 -8.40
N ALA A 36 -18.09 -15.02 -7.49
CA ALA A 36 -18.41 -16.43 -7.44
C ALA A 36 -19.79 -16.67 -6.80
N ASP A 37 -20.44 -17.77 -7.18
CA ASP A 37 -21.71 -18.22 -6.59
C ASP A 37 -21.50 -19.02 -5.29
N ALA A 38 -20.44 -18.68 -4.54
CA ALA A 38 -20.03 -19.33 -3.31
C ALA A 38 -19.47 -18.32 -2.33
N ASN A 39 -19.50 -18.65 -1.04
CA ASN A 39 -18.88 -17.83 -0.01
C ASN A 39 -17.36 -17.96 -0.08
N VAL A 40 -16.66 -16.82 -0.03
CA VAL A 40 -15.21 -16.76 0.04
C VAL A 40 -14.76 -16.00 1.29
N LYS A 41 -13.64 -16.43 1.87
CA LYS A 41 -12.92 -15.69 2.91
C LYS A 41 -11.78 -14.95 2.23
N VAL A 42 -11.74 -13.63 2.37
CA VAL A 42 -10.70 -12.76 1.82
C VAL A 42 -9.88 -12.17 2.97
N HIS A 43 -8.57 -12.29 2.89
CA HIS A 43 -7.61 -11.70 3.80
C HIS A 43 -6.70 -10.77 3.01
N CYS A 44 -6.65 -9.48 3.36
CA CYS A 44 -5.85 -8.50 2.62
C CYS A 44 -4.81 -7.86 3.53
N GLN A 45 -3.57 -7.80 3.05
CA GLN A 45 -2.43 -7.45 3.87
C GLN A 45 -1.33 -6.73 3.08
N SER A 46 -0.43 -6.13 3.83
CA SER A 46 0.84 -5.55 3.41
C SER A 46 1.84 -5.72 4.55
N ILE A 47 3.12 -5.43 4.30
CA ILE A 47 4.16 -5.46 5.34
C ILE A 47 3.82 -4.58 6.56
N GLN A 48 3.02 -3.51 6.38
CA GLN A 48 2.69 -2.55 7.46
C GLN A 48 1.21 -2.57 7.86
N LEU A 49 0.35 -3.26 7.11
CA LEU A 49 -1.08 -3.25 7.34
C LEU A 49 -1.64 -4.65 7.14
N ASP A 50 -2.05 -5.26 8.23
CA ASP A 50 -2.78 -6.53 8.22
C ASP A 50 -4.26 -6.23 8.56
N GLN A 51 -5.18 -6.56 7.65
CA GLN A 51 -6.61 -6.47 7.91
C GLN A 51 -7.20 -7.83 8.24
N LYS A 52 -8.12 -7.82 9.22
CA LYS A 52 -8.89 -9.02 9.59
C LYS A 52 -9.63 -9.62 8.39
N ASP A 53 -9.67 -10.95 8.38
CA ASP A 53 -10.44 -11.76 7.44
C ASP A 53 -11.88 -11.26 7.28
N LYS A 54 -12.34 -11.26 6.04
CA LYS A 54 -13.72 -10.94 5.66
C LYS A 54 -14.32 -12.10 4.90
N PHE A 55 -15.50 -12.53 5.34
CA PHE A 55 -16.33 -13.46 4.58
C PHE A 55 -17.21 -12.64 3.65
N LEU A 56 -17.19 -12.99 2.36
CA LEU A 56 -18.00 -12.38 1.32
C LEU A 56 -18.90 -13.44 0.72
N GLY A 57 -20.21 -13.24 0.79
CA GLY A 57 -21.18 -13.99 0.02
C GLY A 57 -21.15 -13.63 -1.47
N PRO A 58 -21.95 -14.31 -2.30
CA PRO A 58 -22.06 -13.98 -3.72
C PRO A 58 -22.45 -12.52 -3.94
N ASN A 59 -21.70 -11.81 -4.79
CA ASN A 59 -21.83 -10.39 -5.12
C ASN A 59 -21.60 -9.40 -3.96
N GLU A 60 -21.21 -9.88 -2.78
CA GLU A 60 -20.79 -9.00 -1.69
C GLU A 60 -19.42 -8.38 -1.98
N SER A 61 -19.15 -7.24 -1.36
CA SER A 61 -17.89 -6.53 -1.57
C SER A 61 -17.32 -5.95 -0.29
N MET A 62 -16.00 -5.91 -0.19
CA MET A 62 -15.27 -5.21 0.85
C MET A 62 -14.45 -4.06 0.29
N HIS A 63 -14.13 -3.11 1.17
CA HIS A 63 -13.30 -1.95 0.87
C HIS A 63 -12.00 -2.03 1.66
N TYR A 64 -10.88 -2.19 0.95
CA TYR A 64 -9.54 -2.17 1.51
C TYR A 64 -8.95 -0.77 1.39
N LYS A 65 -8.74 -0.10 2.53
CA LYS A 65 -8.22 1.26 2.63
C LYS A 65 -6.82 1.25 3.21
N PHE A 66 -5.89 1.91 2.55
CA PHE A 66 -4.50 2.00 2.99
C PHE A 66 -3.87 3.35 2.63
N HIS A 67 -2.74 3.63 3.25
CA HIS A 67 -1.90 4.77 2.91
C HIS A 67 -0.72 4.29 2.09
N ASP A 68 -0.68 4.70 0.83
CA ASP A 68 0.51 4.56 0.01
C ASP A 68 1.54 5.59 0.46
N ILE A 69 2.70 5.10 0.87
CA ILE A 69 3.84 5.93 1.17
C ILE A 69 4.67 5.97 -0.10
N ASP A 70 4.44 6.98 -0.92
CA ASP A 70 5.30 7.27 -2.05
C ASP A 70 6.68 7.65 -1.51
N ARG A 71 7.59 6.67 -1.46
CA ARG A 71 9.02 6.89 -1.24
C ARG A 71 9.54 7.39 -2.58
N GLY A 72 9.23 8.66 -2.87
CA GLY A 72 9.39 9.31 -4.17
C GLY A 72 10.54 8.72 -4.98
N GLU A 73 10.22 8.30 -6.20
CA GLU A 73 11.10 7.63 -7.16
C GLU A 73 12.58 8.03 -7.02
N ILE A 74 13.34 7.36 -6.13
CA ILE A 74 14.77 7.26 -6.33
C ILE A 74 14.89 6.19 -7.42
N LYS A 75 14.82 6.65 -8.68
CA LYS A 75 15.25 5.90 -9.87
C LYS A 75 16.77 5.66 -9.79
N GLN A 76 17.24 5.05 -8.72
CA GLN A 76 18.50 4.34 -8.76
C GLN A 76 18.14 2.92 -9.16
N LYS A 77 18.34 2.63 -10.44
CA LYS A 77 18.59 1.27 -10.90
C LYS A 77 19.77 0.74 -10.09
N SER A 78 19.51 0.14 -8.92
CA SER A 78 20.52 -0.62 -8.22
C SER A 78 20.80 -1.84 -9.09
N HIS A 79 22.04 -1.96 -9.55
CA HIS A 79 22.52 -3.07 -10.38
C HIS A 79 22.75 -4.34 -9.53
N LEU A 80 22.14 -4.40 -8.35
CA LEU A 80 22.35 -5.40 -7.32
C LEU A 80 21.01 -5.73 -6.64
N GLY A 81 20.15 -6.45 -7.36
CA GLY A 81 19.23 -7.49 -6.87
C GLY A 81 18.33 -7.28 -5.65
N GLN A 82 18.21 -6.11 -5.04
CA GLN A 82 17.35 -5.90 -3.86
C GLN A 82 16.94 -4.42 -3.75
N ASN A 83 15.97 -4.04 -4.59
CA ASN A 83 15.23 -2.80 -4.39
C ASN A 83 14.16 -3.06 -3.34
N ASP A 84 14.45 -2.73 -2.09
CA ASP A 84 13.48 -2.78 -0.99
C ASP A 84 12.50 -1.58 -1.15
N SER A 85 11.57 -1.75 -2.08
CA SER A 85 10.71 -0.70 -2.64
C SER A 85 9.48 -0.44 -1.76
N GLY A 86 9.67 0.06 -0.55
CA GLY A 86 8.61 0.65 0.27
C GLY A 86 7.40 -0.25 0.57
N ASN A 87 6.37 0.32 1.20
CA ASN A 87 5.11 -0.35 1.51
C ASN A 87 4.18 -0.35 0.29
N LEU A 88 4.73 -0.66 -0.89
CA LEU A 88 4.05 -0.55 -2.18
C LEU A 88 3.33 -1.84 -2.58
N HIS A 89 3.54 -2.92 -1.84
CA HIS A 89 2.95 -4.22 -2.14
C HIS A 89 1.81 -4.52 -1.17
N HIS A 90 0.60 -4.58 -1.71
CA HIS A 90 -0.59 -5.03 -1.01
C HIS A 90 -1.20 -6.18 -1.81
N TRP A 91 -1.50 -7.28 -1.12
CA TRP A 91 -2.08 -8.47 -1.72
C TRP A 91 -3.26 -8.97 -0.91
N CYS A 92 -4.06 -9.83 -1.52
CA CYS A 92 -5.12 -10.54 -0.84
C CYS A 92 -5.03 -12.05 -1.13
N ASP A 93 -5.38 -12.82 -0.11
CA ASP A 93 -5.56 -14.26 -0.17
C ASP A 93 -7.06 -14.56 -0.08
N ALA A 94 -7.59 -15.26 -1.07
CA ALA A 94 -8.96 -15.72 -1.13
C ALA A 94 -9.01 -17.24 -0.86
N TYR A 95 -9.89 -17.64 0.03
CA TYR A 95 -10.10 -19.02 0.43
C TYR A 95 -11.57 -19.38 0.25
N GLY A 96 -11.86 -20.54 -0.34
CA GLY A 96 -13.22 -21.02 -0.57
C GLY A 96 -13.39 -22.46 -0.14
N LEU A 97 -14.56 -23.01 -0.42
CA LEU A 97 -14.81 -24.46 -0.28
C LEU A 97 -14.04 -25.24 -1.36
N PHE A 98 -13.92 -26.55 -1.17
CA PHE A 98 -13.28 -27.48 -2.13
C PHE A 98 -11.81 -27.13 -2.43
N ASP A 99 -11.07 -26.73 -1.39
CA ASP A 99 -9.66 -26.36 -1.48
C ASP A 99 -9.38 -25.20 -2.47
N PHE A 100 -10.40 -24.36 -2.74
CA PHE A 100 -10.18 -23.12 -3.48
C PHE A 100 -9.26 -22.19 -2.69
N PHE A 101 -8.14 -21.83 -3.31
CA PHE A 101 -7.18 -20.87 -2.79
C PHE A 101 -6.61 -20.06 -3.94
N GLU A 102 -6.58 -18.74 -3.77
CA GLU A 102 -5.99 -17.82 -4.73
C GLU A 102 -5.34 -16.64 -4.01
N THR A 103 -4.15 -16.26 -4.48
CA THR A 103 -3.43 -15.07 -4.01
C THR A 103 -3.29 -14.10 -5.17
N PHE A 104 -3.64 -12.84 -4.95
CA PHE A 104 -3.55 -11.81 -5.98
C PHE A 104 -3.14 -10.44 -5.42
N ASP A 105 -2.38 -9.72 -6.23
CA ASP A 105 -1.90 -8.40 -5.91
C ASP A 105 -2.95 -7.32 -6.22
N ILE A 106 -3.30 -6.54 -5.20
CA ILE A 106 -4.26 -5.44 -5.33
C ILE A 106 -3.56 -4.09 -5.51
N TYR A 107 -2.31 -3.95 -5.06
CA TYR A 107 -1.50 -2.76 -5.27
C TYR A 107 -0.01 -3.10 -5.29
N GLY A 108 0.75 -2.46 -6.19
CA GLY A 108 2.18 -2.70 -6.35
C GLY A 108 2.56 -2.98 -7.80
N ASN A 109 3.80 -3.44 -8.00
CA ASN A 109 4.34 -3.66 -9.35
C ASN A 109 3.67 -4.82 -10.09
N GLU A 110 3.19 -5.82 -9.35
CA GLU A 110 2.51 -7.00 -9.89
C GLU A 110 0.98 -6.84 -9.91
N ALA A 111 0.46 -5.74 -9.35
CA ALA A 111 -0.95 -5.42 -9.44
C ALA A 111 -1.35 -5.07 -10.89
N PRO A 112 -2.56 -5.44 -11.35
CA PRO A 112 -2.99 -5.15 -12.70
C PRO A 112 -3.05 -3.64 -12.97
N THR A 113 -2.53 -3.25 -14.14
CA THR A 113 -2.52 -1.85 -14.59
C THR A 113 -3.89 -1.32 -14.99
N LYS A 114 -4.84 -2.21 -15.29
CA LYS A 114 -6.22 -1.86 -15.67
C LYS A 114 -7.12 -1.83 -14.43
N ARG A 115 -8.00 -0.82 -14.37
CA ARG A 115 -9.07 -0.78 -13.36
C ARG A 115 -10.11 -1.85 -13.65
N ASN A 116 -10.68 -2.45 -12.60
CA ASN A 116 -11.74 -3.46 -12.64
C ASN A 116 -11.35 -4.77 -13.35
N GLN A 117 -10.28 -5.40 -12.88
CA GLN A 117 -9.86 -6.71 -13.36
C GLN A 117 -10.35 -7.80 -12.40
N THR A 118 -10.80 -8.90 -12.96
CA THR A 118 -11.12 -10.15 -12.24
C THR A 118 -9.89 -11.02 -12.24
N TRP A 119 -9.61 -11.65 -11.11
CA TRP A 119 -8.66 -12.75 -10.99
C TRP A 119 -9.47 -14.05 -11.06
#